data_AF-A0A511ZIH7-F1
#
_entry.id   AF-A0A511ZIH7-F1
#
_cell.length_a   1.000
_cell.length_b   1.000
_cell.length_c   1.000
_cell.angle_alpha   90.00
_cell.angle_beta   90.00
_cell.angle_gamma   90.00
#
_symmetry.space_group_name_H-M   'P 1'
#
loop_
_entity.id
_entity.type
_entity.pdbx_description
1 polymer ?
#
loop_
_entity_poly.entity_id
_entity_poly.type
_entity_poly.pdbx_seq_one_letter_code
_entity_poly.pdbx_strand_id
1 'polypeptide(L)'
;MSEVQIDIQRTGFPVKIGEIELWFDSSYENLVNFSKVADKAQKEAEKNIEEIKNIDIPDDYLEAAKDLPGMHEQGLKIVEFKKKQTAIEYDFMFGKGTFTKLYKKYPDYVALQNGLKALRIAIIEKIAEQAEEQDKEDDAVTEEFIRNKAKQIAKKK
;
A
#
# COMPACT_ATOMS: atom_id res chain seq x y z
N MET A 1 -12.78 23.59 37.04
CA MET A 1 -12.87 23.86 35.58
C MET A 1 -13.22 22.55 34.91
N SER A 2 -14.29 22.50 34.13
CA SER A 2 -14.66 21.33 33.35
C SER A 2 -13.85 21.32 32.06
N GLU A 3 -13.08 20.26 31.86
CA GLU A 3 -12.29 20.03 30.64
C GLU A 3 -13.20 19.61 29.48
N VAL A 4 -12.86 20.04 28.26
CA VAL A 4 -13.51 19.58 27.03
C VAL A 4 -12.59 18.54 26.40
N GLN A 5 -13.01 17.28 26.41
CA GLN A 5 -12.30 16.17 25.77
C GLN A 5 -12.80 16.00 24.32
N ILE A 6 -11.88 15.94 23.37
CA ILE A 6 -12.16 15.70 21.94
C ILE A 6 -11.31 14.51 21.49
N ASP A 7 -11.95 13.48 20.96
CA ASP A 7 -11.26 12.31 20.43
C ASP A 7 -10.90 12.54 18.94
N ILE A 8 -9.65 12.25 18.58
CA ILE A 8 -9.16 12.36 17.20
C ILE A 8 -9.02 10.95 16.63
N GLN A 9 -9.72 10.68 15.52
CA GLN A 9 -9.59 9.44 14.77
C GLN A 9 -8.72 9.63 13.54
N ARG A 10 -7.79 8.69 13.30
CA ARG A 10 -6.94 8.70 12.10
C ARG A 10 -7.71 8.13 10.92
N THR A 11 -7.55 8.75 9.76
CA THR A 11 -8.05 8.23 8.48
C THR A 11 -7.18 7.08 7.99
N GLY A 12 -7.84 5.99 7.61
CA GLY A 12 -7.17 4.74 7.22
C GLY A 12 -8.06 3.53 7.42
N PHE A 13 -7.49 2.35 7.23
CA PHE A 13 -8.18 1.09 7.48
C PHE A 13 -7.18 -0.05 7.73
N PRO A 14 -7.60 -1.09 8.49
CA PRO A 14 -6.78 -2.27 8.69
C PRO A 14 -6.69 -3.08 7.39
N VAL A 15 -5.51 -3.62 7.13
CA VAL A 15 -5.22 -4.54 6.03
C VAL A 15 -4.62 -5.81 6.61
N LYS A 16 -5.20 -6.96 6.27
CA LYS A 16 -4.72 -8.25 6.73
C LYS A 16 -4.08 -9.04 5.58
N ILE A 17 -2.81 -9.41 5.75
CA ILE A 17 -2.06 -10.25 4.83
C ILE A 17 -1.73 -11.56 5.54
N GLY A 18 -2.56 -12.58 5.29
CA GLY A 18 -2.49 -13.84 6.03
C GLY A 18 -2.73 -13.61 7.52
N GLU A 19 -1.70 -13.84 8.34
CA GLU A 19 -1.75 -13.63 9.80
C GLU A 19 -1.27 -12.24 10.25
N ILE A 20 -0.73 -11.43 9.35
CA ILE A 20 -0.15 -10.13 9.69
C ILE A 20 -1.19 -9.03 9.44
N GLU A 21 -1.45 -8.23 10.48
CA GLU A 21 -2.31 -7.05 10.39
C GLU A 21 -1.45 -5.78 10.27
N LEU A 22 -1.82 -4.95 9.31
CA LEU A 22 -1.18 -3.68 8.96
C LEU A 22 -2.23 -2.58 8.95
N TRP A 23 -1.80 -1.33 9.03
CA TRP A 23 -2.67 -0.17 8.89
C TRP A 23 -2.31 0.57 7.61
N PHE A 24 -3.28 0.76 6.73
CA PHE A 24 -3.15 1.65 5.59
C PHE A 24 -3.59 3.05 5.97
N ASP A 25 -2.70 4.03 5.82
CA ASP A 25 -3.01 5.45 6.07
C ASP A 25 -3.67 6.04 4.81
N SER A 26 -4.98 6.28 4.86
CA SER A 26 -5.73 6.88 3.75
C SER A 26 -5.95 8.38 3.92
N SER A 27 -5.18 9.05 4.78
CA SER A 27 -5.21 10.51 4.87
C SER A 27 -4.91 11.16 3.52
N TYR A 28 -5.55 12.29 3.23
CA TYR A 28 -5.29 13.04 2.00
C TYR A 28 -3.82 13.43 1.87
N GLU A 29 -3.16 13.77 2.98
CA GLU A 29 -1.73 14.02 3.04
C GLU A 29 -0.93 12.80 2.56
N ASN A 30 -1.29 11.60 3.02
CA ASN A 30 -0.62 10.38 2.58
C ASN A 30 -0.94 10.07 1.11
N LEU A 31 -2.19 10.18 0.65
CA LEU A 31 -2.58 9.89 -0.74
C LEU A 31 -1.94 10.84 -1.76
N VAL A 32 -1.86 12.13 -1.45
CA VAL A 32 -1.16 13.12 -2.28
C VAL A 32 0.34 12.79 -2.35
N ASN A 33 0.93 12.41 -1.22
CA ASN A 33 2.32 11.93 -1.21
C ASN A 33 2.47 10.59 -1.92
N PHE A 34 1.45 9.73 -1.89
CA PHE A 34 1.47 8.39 -2.47
C PHE A 34 1.69 8.48 -3.98
N SER A 35 1.03 9.40 -4.67
CA SER A 35 1.26 9.64 -6.10
C SER A 35 2.71 10.08 -6.41
N LYS A 36 3.24 11.06 -5.68
CA LYS A 36 4.61 11.58 -5.89
C LYS A 36 5.70 10.59 -5.50
N VAL A 37 5.44 9.73 -4.53
CA VAL A 37 6.41 8.75 -4.05
C VAL A 37 6.28 7.45 -4.85
N ALA A 38 5.12 7.12 -5.42
CA ALA A 38 5.00 6.07 -6.43
C ALA A 38 5.91 6.35 -7.64
N ASP A 39 5.98 7.60 -8.12
CA ASP A 39 6.94 8.01 -9.15
C ASP A 39 8.40 7.79 -8.73
N LYS A 40 8.72 8.01 -7.44
CA LYS A 40 10.07 7.76 -6.91
C LYS A 40 10.37 6.27 -6.79
N ALA A 41 9.42 5.48 -6.32
CA ALA A 41 9.53 4.02 -6.22
C ALA A 41 9.68 3.41 -7.62
N GLN A 42 8.96 3.93 -8.61
CA GLN A 42 9.12 3.55 -10.01
C GLN A 42 10.52 3.91 -10.55
N LYS A 43 10.99 5.15 -10.33
CA LYS A 43 12.34 5.55 -10.74
C LYS A 43 13.43 4.74 -10.05
N GLU A 44 13.24 4.40 -8.79
CA GLU A 44 14.15 3.52 -8.05
C GLU A 44 14.11 2.11 -8.63
N ALA A 45 12.92 1.58 -8.94
CA ALA A 45 12.76 0.31 -9.64
C ALA A 45 13.41 0.31 -11.05
N GLU A 46 13.35 1.42 -11.79
CA GLU A 46 13.97 1.60 -13.10
C GLU A 46 15.51 1.63 -13.01
N LYS A 47 16.08 2.40 -12.07
CA LYS A 47 17.53 2.38 -11.80
C LYS A 47 18.02 0.99 -11.44
N ASN A 48 17.24 0.33 -10.60
CA ASN A 48 17.44 -1.05 -10.22
C ASN A 48 17.41 -1.96 -11.48
N ILE A 49 16.45 -1.79 -12.40
CA ILE A 49 16.37 -2.60 -13.63
C ILE A 49 17.65 -2.46 -14.49
N GLU A 50 18.30 -1.29 -14.51
CA GLU A 50 19.57 -1.11 -15.22
C GLU A 50 20.70 -2.01 -14.67
N GLU A 51 20.69 -2.35 -13.37
CA GLU A 51 21.68 -3.24 -12.76
C GLU A 51 21.56 -4.68 -13.26
N ILE A 52 20.40 -5.08 -13.80
CA ILE A 52 20.13 -6.45 -14.27
C ILE A 52 19.82 -6.54 -15.77
N LYS A 53 19.75 -5.42 -16.51
CA LYS A 53 19.46 -5.38 -17.97
C LYS A 53 20.39 -6.24 -18.82
N ASN A 54 21.60 -6.52 -18.34
CA ASN A 54 22.61 -7.32 -19.03
C ASN A 54 22.66 -8.78 -18.55
N ILE A 55 21.75 -9.21 -17.67
CA ILE A 55 21.68 -10.59 -17.21
C ILE A 55 20.66 -11.32 -18.07
N ASP A 56 21.16 -12.11 -19.01
CA ASP A 56 20.35 -12.97 -19.87
C ASP A 56 19.95 -14.22 -19.07
N ILE A 57 18.65 -14.37 -18.75
CA ILE A 57 18.14 -15.59 -18.10
C ILE A 57 17.51 -16.47 -19.18
N PRO A 58 18.05 -17.66 -19.43
CA PRO A 58 17.40 -18.67 -20.25
C PRO A 58 16.04 -19.07 -19.68
N ASP A 59 15.05 -19.30 -20.55
CA ASP A 59 13.71 -19.76 -20.17
C ASP A 59 13.75 -21.06 -19.33
N ASP A 60 14.76 -21.91 -19.57
CA ASP A 60 15.06 -23.09 -18.76
C ASP A 60 16.35 -22.90 -17.95
N TYR A 61 16.22 -22.14 -16.86
CA TYR A 61 17.32 -21.85 -15.93
C TYR A 61 17.96 -23.12 -15.33
N LEU A 62 17.17 -24.16 -15.06
CA LEU A 62 17.66 -25.38 -14.42
C LEU A 62 18.53 -26.22 -15.35
N GLU A 63 18.20 -26.25 -16.64
CA GLU A 63 19.02 -26.92 -17.63
C GLU A 63 20.28 -26.10 -17.94
N ALA A 64 20.14 -24.79 -18.18
CA ALA A 64 21.27 -23.93 -18.50
C ALA A 64 22.29 -23.78 -17.35
N ALA A 65 21.83 -23.80 -16.09
CA ALA A 65 22.70 -23.69 -14.92
C ALA A 65 23.62 -24.91 -14.70
N LYS A 66 23.38 -26.03 -15.39
CA LYS A 66 24.25 -27.22 -15.32
C LYS A 66 25.56 -27.01 -16.08
N ASP A 67 25.52 -26.23 -17.16
CA ASP A 67 26.62 -26.12 -18.13
C ASP A 67 27.35 -24.78 -18.08
N LEU A 68 26.84 -23.78 -17.33
CA LEU A 68 27.38 -22.43 -17.28
C LEU A 68 27.87 -22.03 -15.87
N PRO A 69 29.20 -21.93 -15.65
CA PRO A 69 29.75 -21.37 -14.42
C PRO A 69 29.30 -19.91 -14.26
N GLY A 70 28.79 -19.53 -13.09
CA GLY A 70 28.31 -18.18 -12.81
C GLY A 70 26.79 -17.98 -12.93
N MET A 71 26.03 -18.95 -13.48
CA MET A 71 24.57 -18.83 -13.61
C MET A 71 23.85 -18.88 -12.26
N HIS A 72 24.39 -19.62 -11.29
CA HIS A 72 23.85 -19.64 -9.93
C HIS A 72 23.91 -18.24 -9.31
N GLU A 73 25.07 -17.58 -9.36
CA GLU A 73 25.26 -16.23 -8.84
C GLU A 73 24.41 -15.19 -9.59
N GLN A 74 24.25 -15.32 -10.91
CA GLN A 74 23.39 -14.44 -11.70
C GLN A 74 21.91 -14.60 -11.33
N GLY A 75 21.43 -15.83 -11.19
CA GLY A 75 20.06 -16.11 -10.74
C GLY A 75 19.79 -15.56 -9.34
N LEU A 76 20.74 -15.73 -8.41
CA LEU A 76 20.64 -15.15 -7.05
C LEU A 76 20.55 -13.62 -7.08
N LYS A 77 21.36 -12.93 -7.90
CA LYS A 77 21.28 -11.48 -8.04
C LYS A 77 19.89 -11.02 -8.50
N ILE A 78 19.26 -11.75 -9.41
CA ILE A 78 17.92 -11.43 -9.91
C ILE A 78 16.84 -11.71 -8.88
N VAL A 79 16.97 -12.80 -8.12
CA VAL A 79 16.07 -13.09 -7.00
C VAL A 79 16.17 -11.98 -5.95
N GLU A 80 17.38 -11.59 -5.55
CA GLU A 80 17.60 -10.48 -4.61
C GLU A 80 17.04 -9.16 -5.14
N PHE A 81 17.22 -8.92 -6.43
CA PHE A 81 16.69 -7.77 -7.12
C PHE A 81 15.16 -7.68 -7.03
N LYS A 82 14.46 -8.73 -7.47
CA LYS A 82 12.99 -8.77 -7.45
C LYS A 82 12.47 -8.68 -6.02
N LYS A 83 13.15 -9.33 -5.08
CA LYS A 83 12.86 -9.24 -3.65
C LYS A 83 12.98 -7.80 -3.13
N LYS A 84 14.03 -7.05 -3.50
CA LYS A 84 14.18 -5.63 -3.14
C LYS A 84 13.05 -4.77 -3.71
N GLN A 85 12.65 -4.99 -4.97
CA GLN A 85 11.52 -4.28 -5.57
C GLN A 85 10.23 -4.54 -4.80
N THR A 86 9.92 -5.80 -4.50
CA THR A 86 8.75 -6.15 -3.67
C THR A 86 8.84 -5.51 -2.28
N ALA A 87 10.04 -5.44 -1.71
CA ALA A 87 10.25 -4.83 -0.39
C ALA A 87 9.92 -3.33 -0.38
N ILE A 88 10.40 -2.59 -1.38
CA ILE A 88 10.13 -1.16 -1.54
C ILE A 88 8.63 -0.91 -1.57
N GLU A 89 7.87 -1.69 -2.34
CA GLU A 89 6.44 -1.44 -2.52
C GLU A 89 5.62 -1.74 -1.26
N TYR A 90 5.95 -2.79 -0.51
CA TYR A 90 5.32 -3.05 0.79
C TYR A 90 5.65 -1.98 1.83
N ASP A 91 6.93 -1.62 1.92
CA ASP A 91 7.39 -0.59 2.86
C ASP A 91 6.82 0.78 2.51
N PHE A 92 6.56 1.02 1.23
CA PHE A 92 5.91 2.23 0.76
C PHE A 92 4.44 2.32 1.19
N MET A 93 3.68 1.22 1.10
CA MET A 93 2.26 1.22 1.47
C MET A 93 2.01 1.22 2.98
N PHE A 94 2.85 0.57 3.77
CA PHE A 94 2.58 0.32 5.20
C PHE A 94 3.67 0.81 6.14
N GLY A 95 4.71 1.45 5.59
CA GLY A 95 5.86 1.95 6.33
C GLY A 95 7.04 0.99 6.34
N LYS A 96 8.22 1.57 6.60
CA LYS A 96 9.53 0.88 6.57
C LYS A 96 9.56 -0.38 7.43
N GLY A 97 10.12 -1.46 6.89
CA GLY A 97 10.27 -2.75 7.56
C GLY A 97 9.04 -3.65 7.51
N THR A 98 7.98 -3.25 6.80
CA THR A 98 6.80 -4.09 6.55
C THR A 98 7.20 -5.35 5.79
N PHE A 99 7.98 -5.21 4.73
CA PHE A 99 8.42 -6.38 3.96
C PHE A 99 9.22 -7.36 4.81
N THR A 100 10.11 -6.86 5.66
CA THR A 100 10.90 -7.70 6.57
C THR A 100 10.00 -8.53 7.48
N LYS A 101 8.92 -7.95 8.01
CA LYS A 101 7.93 -8.66 8.83
C LYS A 101 7.18 -9.73 8.01
N LEU A 102 6.73 -9.38 6.81
CA LEU A 102 6.02 -10.30 5.92
C LEU A 102 6.91 -11.46 5.49
N TYR A 103 8.13 -11.18 5.03
CA TYR A 103 9.08 -12.19 4.56
C TYR A 103 9.54 -13.14 5.67
N LYS A 104 9.60 -12.68 6.92
CA LYS A 104 9.88 -13.56 8.07
C LYS A 104 8.82 -14.64 8.24
N LYS A 105 7.55 -14.31 7.95
CA LYS A 105 6.42 -15.26 8.06
C LYS A 105 6.20 -16.05 6.77
N TYR A 106 6.40 -15.41 5.63
CA TYR A 106 6.21 -15.95 4.29
C TYR A 106 7.51 -15.74 3.49
N PRO A 107 8.53 -16.61 3.62
CA PRO A 107 9.85 -16.43 3.01
C PRO A 107 9.86 -16.73 1.50
N ASP A 108 8.81 -16.34 0.79
CA ASP A 108 8.59 -16.50 -0.64
C ASP A 108 8.26 -15.14 -1.23
N TYR A 109 9.25 -14.52 -1.90
CA TYR A 109 9.06 -13.19 -2.47
C TYR A 109 8.08 -13.21 -3.65
N VAL A 110 7.93 -14.34 -4.37
CA VAL A 110 7.02 -14.47 -5.52
C VAL A 110 5.58 -14.53 -5.02
N ALA A 111 5.32 -15.31 -3.98
CA ALA A 111 4.01 -15.34 -3.33
C ALA A 111 3.64 -13.95 -2.79
N LEU A 112 4.58 -13.27 -2.13
CA LEU A 112 4.38 -11.89 -1.65
C LEU A 112 4.15 -10.91 -2.81
N GLN A 113 4.90 -11.01 -3.91
CA GLN A 113 4.71 -10.18 -5.09
C GLN A 113 3.32 -10.39 -5.73
N ASN A 114 2.83 -11.63 -5.78
CA ASN A 114 1.48 -11.93 -6.26
C ASN A 114 0.40 -11.38 -5.32
N GLY A 115 0.58 -11.54 -4.00
CA GLY A 115 -0.30 -10.95 -2.99
C GLY A 115 -0.38 -9.43 -3.10
N LEU A 116 0.75 -8.78 -3.40
CA LEU A 116 0.83 -7.33 -3.59
C LEU A 116 -0.08 -6.83 -4.74
N LYS A 117 -0.19 -7.59 -5.84
CA LYS A 117 -1.08 -7.22 -6.97
C LYS A 117 -2.54 -7.17 -6.53
N ALA A 118 -3.00 -8.22 -5.85
CA ALA A 118 -4.36 -8.27 -5.32
C ALA A 118 -4.59 -7.17 -4.27
N LEU A 119 -3.59 -6.93 -3.42
CA LEU A 119 -3.64 -5.91 -2.38
C LEU A 119 -3.82 -4.50 -2.94
N ARG A 120 -3.11 -4.15 -4.02
CA ARG A 120 -3.26 -2.82 -4.67
C ARG A 120 -4.68 -2.56 -5.13
N ILE A 121 -5.30 -3.55 -5.76
CA ILE A 121 -6.68 -3.45 -6.25
C ILE A 121 -7.62 -3.23 -5.08
N ALA A 122 -7.52 -4.07 -4.03
CA ALA A 122 -8.36 -3.95 -2.85
C ALA A 122 -8.19 -2.61 -2.10
N ILE A 123 -6.96 -2.07 -2.02
CA ILE A 123 -6.71 -0.75 -1.42
C ILE A 123 -7.37 0.36 -2.25
N ILE A 124 -7.25 0.33 -3.58
CA ILE A 124 -7.87 1.32 -4.46
C ILE A 124 -9.39 1.29 -4.32
N GLU A 125 -9.98 0.11 -4.35
CA GLU A 125 -11.43 -0.07 -4.13
C GLU A 125 -11.86 0.46 -2.76
N LYS A 126 -11.10 0.17 -1.71
CA LYS A 126 -11.43 0.64 -0.35
C LYS A 126 -11.29 2.14 -0.19
N ILE A 127 -10.31 2.77 -0.83
CA ILE A 127 -10.18 4.24 -0.86
C ILE A 127 -11.38 4.86 -1.56
N ALA A 128 -11.84 4.28 -2.68
CA ALA A 128 -13.02 4.76 -3.39
C ALA A 128 -14.29 4.63 -2.54
N GLU A 129 -14.46 3.50 -1.86
CA GLU A 129 -15.57 3.28 -0.92
C GLU A 129 -15.57 4.31 0.21
N GLN A 130 -14.41 4.57 0.83
CA GLN A 130 -14.29 5.59 1.88
C GLN A 130 -14.62 7.00 1.39
N ALA A 131 -14.25 7.34 0.15
CA ALA A 131 -14.60 8.64 -0.42
C ALA A 131 -16.12 8.79 -0.61
N GLU A 132 -16.80 7.74 -1.11
CA GLU A 132 -18.26 7.76 -1.21
C GLU A 132 -18.97 7.79 0.15
N GLU A 133 -18.41 7.14 1.17
CA GLU A 133 -18.93 7.20 2.54
C GLU A 133 -18.81 8.61 3.13
N GLN A 134 -17.66 9.26 2.95
CA GLN A 134 -17.43 10.64 3.41
C GLN A 134 -18.40 11.63 2.75
N ASP A 135 -18.61 11.55 1.44
CA ASP A 135 -19.55 12.42 0.73
C ASP A 135 -20.98 12.29 1.30
N LYS A 136 -21.42 11.05 1.60
CA LYS A 136 -22.75 10.80 2.20
C LYS A 136 -22.85 11.32 3.62
N GLU A 137 -21.80 11.19 4.43
CA GLU A 137 -21.77 11.71 5.80
C GLU A 137 -21.84 13.25 5.81
N ASP A 138 -21.08 13.90 4.93
CA ASP A 138 -21.07 15.37 4.81
C ASP A 138 -22.44 15.92 4.38
N ASP A 139 -23.11 15.25 3.44
CA ASP A 139 -24.48 15.57 3.03
C ASP A 139 -25.47 15.38 4.19
N ALA A 140 -25.37 14.28 4.93
CA ALA A 140 -26.25 13.99 6.07
C ALA A 140 -26.08 15.01 7.21
N VAL A 141 -24.84 15.38 7.54
CA VAL A 141 -24.52 16.40 8.55
C VAL A 141 -25.08 17.77 8.12
N THR A 142 -24.94 18.11 6.84
CA THR A 142 -25.46 19.35 6.27
C THR A 142 -27.00 19.38 6.32
N GLU A 143 -27.67 18.30 5.94
CA GLU A 143 -29.12 18.17 6.06
C GLU A 143 -29.61 18.25 7.52
N GLU A 144 -28.90 17.60 8.44
CA GLU A 144 -29.25 17.63 9.86
C GLU A 144 -29.11 19.04 10.42
N PHE A 145 -28.02 19.75 10.08
CA PHE A 145 -27.81 21.14 10.47
C PHE A 145 -28.92 22.05 9.95
N ILE A 146 -29.29 21.93 8.66
CA ILE A 146 -30.39 22.70 8.05
C ILE A 146 -31.72 22.38 8.75
N ARG A 147 -32.02 21.10 8.98
CA ARG A 147 -33.25 20.65 9.65
C ARG A 147 -33.34 21.15 11.08
N ASN A 148 -32.24 21.11 11.82
CA ASN A 148 -32.17 21.61 13.20
C ASN A 148 -32.33 23.13 13.24
N LYS A 149 -31.72 23.86 12.31
CA LYS A 149 -31.91 25.31 12.17
C LYS A 149 -33.35 25.67 11.81
N ALA A 150 -33.99 24.92 10.90
CA ALA A 150 -35.39 25.09 10.53
C ALA A 150 -36.35 24.85 11.73
N LYS A 151 -36.12 23.79 12.51
CA LYS A 151 -36.89 23.50 13.74
C LYS A 151 -36.74 24.59 14.80
N GLN A 152 -35.55 25.18 14.95
CA GLN A 152 -35.33 26.29 15.89
C GLN A 152 -36.06 27.57 15.47
N ILE A 153 -36.11 27.87 14.17
CA ILE A 153 -36.86 29.02 13.64
C ILE A 153 -38.38 28.80 13.83
N ALA A 154 -38.86 27.57 13.61
CA ALA A 154 -40.28 27.23 13.80
C ALA A 154 -40.75 27.29 15.26
N LYS A 155 -39.86 27.02 16.23
CA LYS A 155 -40.17 27.12 17.68
C LYS A 155 -40.15 28.55 18.24
N LYS A 156 -39.65 29.54 17.48
CA LYS A 156 -39.60 30.96 17.87
C LYS A 156 -40.76 31.79 17.31
N LYS A 157 -41.66 31.18 16.53
CA LYS A 157 -42.94 31.76 16.09
C LYS A 157 -44.07 31.20 16.93
#